data_AF-A0A9P7JP47-F1
#
_entry.id   AF-A0A9P7JP47-F1
#
_cell.length_a   1.000
_cell.length_b   1.000
_cell.length_c   1.000
_cell.angle_alpha   90.00
_cell.angle_beta   90.00
_cell.angle_gamma   90.00
#
_symmetry.space_group_name_H-M   'P 1'
#
loop_
_entity.id
_entity.type
_entity.pdbx_description
1 polymer ?
#
loop_
_entity_poly.entity_id
_entity_poly.type
_entity_poly.pdbx_seq_one_letter_code
_entity_poly.pdbx_strand_id
1 'polypeptide(L)'
;MPTALSMFKSNTTLQDGWLQAFDAHAVAVQGNLVITTPNMDFVPVFHHFEEETVQACVDGRFGTIDCFQWPQAYNNVFCNSTCIPRKEAFPSPHPLHWAWFTPTQEDFKPIPGNSFPVGTLAVDKVEGLDSLRKLAKKRVQDWRANQQGKNDAVVSRVLSLRHGISRLKTPFTFRDLLMFVTDAQWLFLEIYSFMDWILLAQPRITASDRTAIVNSEWMGTFMHDSDMCNKLYIAGIPPVLLTRPDQIILSIPGGHNHQLHVRHLYGGTTFRDPEPNPLSSSLSAPGSSTAGPSSQPSVAGKALPKHHNKKHRHQPYVKDARPTHHNQSGESIRDKWKDPESPYFLPSMLHWDDALKRCIKDSSCVRTPYVIDRGYRFPEPGLLFGPKLLERLQGYIATWLTCRPIWIVRVDHNPPHNYPSPQLWHDFLGSRISAQSQAAAPKGKAPEKKVLTVAEKCKGMMKDLFGDDMVDSHGDLFAPEGMVEFCGEQVPVASLAHPPQLLAQKITWELFELGFRYELRDLDHHLAKGCWAEDPVGREQLLHAIFPGEAGLVMWSEPFPMTITGCGITP
;
A
#
# COMPACT_ATOMS: atom_id res chain seq x y z
N MET A 1 -2.03 11.18 -20.59
CA MET A 1 -1.88 11.54 -22.02
C MET A 1 -2.16 13.03 -22.18
N PRO A 2 -1.16 13.94 -22.23
CA PRO A 2 -1.42 15.32 -22.62
C PRO A 2 -1.60 15.42 -24.13
N THR A 3 -2.84 15.63 -24.57
CA THR A 3 -3.19 15.95 -25.96
C THR A 3 -2.70 17.37 -26.27
N ALA A 4 -1.59 17.53 -26.99
CA ALA A 4 -1.09 18.86 -27.36
C ALA A 4 -2.17 19.69 -28.08
N LEU A 5 -2.40 20.93 -27.64
CA LEU A 5 -3.27 21.87 -28.33
C LEU A 5 -2.54 22.37 -29.59
N SER A 6 -3.12 22.16 -30.78
CA SER A 6 -2.55 22.67 -32.03
C SER A 6 -2.72 24.18 -32.15
N MET A 7 -1.68 24.85 -32.66
CA MET A 7 -1.24 26.16 -32.23
C MET A 7 -0.72 27.02 -33.40
N PHE A 8 -0.75 28.35 -33.25
CA PHE A 8 0.05 29.26 -34.07
C PHE A 8 1.54 29.07 -33.72
N LYS A 9 2.36 28.67 -34.70
CA LYS A 9 3.84 28.58 -34.58
C LYS A 9 4.48 29.89 -35.02
N SER A 10 5.57 30.30 -34.35
CA SER A 10 6.39 31.42 -34.82
C SER A 10 7.03 31.08 -36.19
N ASN A 11 7.25 32.11 -37.00
CA ASN A 11 7.80 31.97 -38.35
C ASN A 11 9.28 31.55 -38.23
N THR A 12 9.62 30.35 -38.72
CA THR A 12 10.95 29.69 -38.61
C THR A 12 12.09 30.42 -39.36
N THR A 13 11.86 31.65 -39.82
CA THR A 13 12.83 32.51 -40.51
C THR A 13 13.57 33.48 -39.57
N LEU A 14 13.17 33.57 -38.29
CA LEU A 14 13.88 34.34 -37.27
C LEU A 14 14.95 33.46 -36.60
N GLN A 15 16.20 33.92 -36.55
CA GLN A 15 17.31 33.21 -35.91
C GLN A 15 16.98 32.91 -34.43
N ASP A 16 17.33 31.70 -33.97
CA ASP A 16 17.08 31.17 -32.60
C ASP A 16 17.59 32.06 -31.43
N GLY A 17 18.34 33.14 -31.71
CA GLY A 17 18.87 34.07 -30.72
C GLY A 17 17.97 35.25 -30.34
N TRP A 18 16.78 35.40 -30.93
CA TRP A 18 15.88 36.54 -30.65
C TRP A 18 14.87 36.29 -29.52
N LEU A 19 14.56 35.03 -29.19
CA LEU A 19 13.55 34.70 -28.18
C LEU A 19 14.15 34.75 -26.77
N GLN A 20 13.48 35.48 -25.88
CA GLN A 20 13.77 35.60 -24.45
C GLN A 20 12.73 34.84 -23.61
N ALA A 21 12.92 34.80 -22.29
CA ALA A 21 12.08 34.05 -21.37
C ALA A 21 10.58 34.42 -21.39
N PHE A 22 10.24 35.59 -21.93
CA PHE A 22 8.86 36.10 -22.00
C PHE A 22 8.29 36.07 -23.42
N ASP A 23 9.10 35.72 -24.42
CA ASP A 23 8.61 35.55 -25.78
C ASP A 23 7.89 34.21 -25.90
N ALA A 24 6.76 34.18 -26.61
CA ALA A 24 6.03 32.96 -26.83
C ALA A 24 6.56 32.25 -28.09
N HIS A 25 7.43 31.25 -27.91
CA HIS A 25 7.76 30.33 -29.00
C HIS A 25 6.53 29.48 -29.38
N ALA A 26 5.73 29.15 -28.38
CA ALA A 26 4.44 28.48 -28.50
C ALA A 26 3.40 29.13 -27.57
N VAL A 27 2.17 29.32 -28.05
CA VAL A 27 1.02 29.92 -27.34
C VAL A 27 -0.29 29.16 -27.56
N ALA A 28 -0.95 28.72 -26.50
CA ALA A 28 -2.31 28.17 -26.53
C ALA A 28 -3.27 29.04 -25.72
N VAL A 29 -4.56 28.99 -26.06
CA VAL A 29 -5.63 29.62 -25.28
C VAL A 29 -6.55 28.53 -24.76
N GLN A 30 -6.80 28.52 -23.46
CA GLN A 30 -7.69 27.57 -22.80
C GLN A 30 -8.58 28.33 -21.82
N GLY A 31 -9.88 28.41 -22.12
CA GLY A 31 -10.81 29.21 -21.33
C GLY A 31 -10.41 30.69 -21.31
N ASN A 32 -10.16 31.22 -20.11
CA ASN A 32 -9.69 32.60 -19.89
C ASN A 32 -8.18 32.68 -19.63
N LEU A 33 -7.41 31.64 -19.97
CA LEU A 33 -5.96 31.62 -19.85
C LEU A 33 -5.30 31.64 -21.22
N VAL A 34 -4.23 32.43 -21.31
CA VAL A 34 -3.26 32.32 -22.38
C VAL A 34 -2.00 31.69 -21.81
N ILE A 35 -1.62 30.58 -22.42
CA ILE A 35 -0.58 29.69 -21.94
C ILE A 35 0.57 29.78 -22.94
N THR A 36 1.71 30.28 -22.49
CA THR A 36 2.88 30.49 -23.35
C THR A 36 4.07 29.68 -22.87
N THR A 37 4.96 29.33 -23.78
CA THR A 37 6.25 28.75 -23.44
C THR A 37 7.34 29.33 -24.37
N PRO A 38 8.50 29.73 -23.81
CA PRO A 38 9.57 30.39 -24.56
C PRO A 38 10.53 29.43 -25.25
N ASN A 39 10.58 28.15 -24.85
CA ASN A 39 11.60 27.21 -25.33
C ASN A 39 11.07 25.83 -25.73
N MET A 40 9.75 25.66 -25.81
CA MET A 40 9.12 24.42 -26.29
C MET A 40 8.33 24.69 -27.57
N ASP A 41 8.23 23.69 -28.43
CA ASP A 41 7.49 23.74 -29.71
C ASP A 41 6.00 23.38 -29.57
N PHE A 42 5.56 23.06 -28.34
CA PHE A 42 4.17 22.78 -27.98
C PHE A 42 3.86 23.32 -26.57
N VAL A 43 2.58 23.43 -26.26
CA VAL A 43 2.07 23.82 -24.93
C VAL A 43 1.38 22.60 -24.33
N PRO A 44 1.80 22.11 -23.14
CA PRO A 44 1.10 21.05 -22.44
C PRO A 44 -0.33 21.48 -22.07
N VAL A 45 -1.28 20.54 -22.09
CA VAL A 45 -2.65 20.82 -21.61
C VAL A 45 -2.62 21.18 -20.14
N PHE A 46 -3.21 22.31 -19.79
CA PHE A 46 -3.32 22.74 -18.41
C PHE A 46 -4.61 22.20 -17.78
N HIS A 47 -4.50 21.58 -16.60
CA HIS A 47 -5.64 21.07 -15.86
C HIS A 47 -5.83 21.91 -14.59
N HIS A 48 -7.05 22.43 -14.39
CA HIS A 48 -7.39 23.22 -13.20
C HIS A 48 -7.90 22.27 -12.12
N PHE A 49 -7.08 22.00 -11.12
CA PHE A 49 -7.42 21.11 -10.01
C PHE A 49 -8.20 21.87 -8.94
N GLU A 50 -9.47 22.21 -9.19
CA GLU A 50 -10.30 22.91 -8.19
C GLU A 50 -10.93 21.95 -7.17
N GLU A 51 -11.55 20.84 -7.63
CA GLU A 51 -12.29 19.90 -6.76
C GLU A 51 -12.13 18.42 -7.17
N GLU A 52 -11.04 18.04 -7.83
CA GLU A 52 -10.83 16.64 -8.23
C GLU A 52 -10.50 15.75 -7.02
N THR A 53 -11.28 14.68 -6.84
CA THR A 53 -10.99 13.67 -5.80
C THR A 53 -9.85 12.79 -6.27
N VAL A 54 -8.77 12.70 -5.47
CA VAL A 54 -7.63 11.82 -5.76
C VAL A 54 -8.07 10.36 -5.69
N GLN A 55 -8.09 9.68 -6.84
CA GLN A 55 -8.48 8.28 -6.96
C GLN A 55 -7.59 7.55 -7.96
N ALA A 56 -7.27 6.30 -7.63
CA ALA A 56 -6.53 5.43 -8.55
C ALA A 56 -7.41 5.08 -9.76
N CYS A 57 -6.86 5.27 -10.95
CA CYS A 57 -7.43 4.90 -12.24
C CYS A 57 -7.20 3.40 -12.51
N VAL A 58 -7.79 2.91 -13.61
CA VAL A 58 -7.66 1.51 -14.05
C VAL A 58 -6.23 1.05 -14.29
N ASP A 59 -5.29 1.98 -14.50
CA ASP A 59 -3.87 1.72 -14.72
C ASP A 59 -3.02 1.82 -13.43
N GLY A 60 -3.67 2.03 -12.27
CA GLY A 60 -3.01 2.18 -10.96
C GLY A 60 -2.50 3.58 -10.65
N ARG A 61 -2.62 4.54 -11.57
CA ARG A 61 -2.15 5.93 -11.38
C ARG A 61 -3.28 6.89 -11.07
N PHE A 62 -2.95 8.15 -10.83
CA PHE A 62 -3.93 9.18 -10.49
C PHE A 62 -4.42 10.01 -11.69
N GLY A 63 -4.23 9.55 -12.94
CA GLY A 63 -4.72 10.30 -14.10
C GLY A 63 -4.03 11.66 -14.26
N THR A 64 -4.79 12.74 -14.41
CA THR A 64 -4.31 14.12 -14.66
C THR A 64 -3.62 14.78 -13.47
N ILE A 65 -3.96 14.38 -12.25
CA ILE A 65 -3.34 14.86 -11.01
C ILE A 65 -2.02 14.15 -10.68
N ASP A 66 -1.63 13.11 -11.43
CA ASP A 66 -0.36 12.41 -11.24
C ASP A 66 0.81 13.28 -11.73
N CYS A 67 1.57 13.81 -10.78
CA CYS A 67 2.73 14.68 -11.04
C CYS A 67 3.86 13.98 -11.80
N PHE A 68 3.87 12.64 -11.86
CA PHE A 68 4.86 11.85 -12.60
C PHE A 68 4.46 11.60 -14.06
N GLN A 69 3.26 12.03 -14.46
CA GLN A 69 2.76 11.94 -15.83
C GLN A 69 2.38 13.30 -16.42
N TRP A 70 2.08 14.28 -15.58
CA TRP A 70 1.56 15.58 -15.99
C TRP A 70 2.32 16.73 -15.33
N PRO A 71 2.70 17.77 -16.12
CA PRO A 71 3.41 18.90 -15.55
C PRO A 71 2.53 19.60 -14.51
N GLN A 72 3.13 19.91 -13.37
CA GLN A 72 2.46 20.54 -12.25
C GLN A 72 2.83 22.02 -12.14
N ALA A 73 2.08 22.76 -11.32
CA ALA A 73 2.45 24.11 -10.95
C ALA A 73 3.79 24.11 -10.18
N TYR A 74 4.65 25.06 -10.49
CA TYR A 74 5.97 25.17 -9.86
C TYR A 74 5.81 25.40 -8.35
N ASN A 75 6.57 24.63 -7.56
CA ASN A 75 6.60 24.74 -6.11
C ASN A 75 8.04 24.67 -5.62
N ASN A 76 8.48 25.64 -4.80
CA ASN A 76 9.85 25.68 -4.27
C ASN A 76 10.19 24.48 -3.38
N VAL A 77 9.20 23.89 -2.69
CA VAL A 77 9.38 22.69 -1.85
C VAL A 77 9.61 21.45 -2.72
N PHE A 78 8.94 21.36 -3.87
CA PHE A 78 9.00 20.22 -4.79
C PHE A 78 9.63 20.61 -6.13
N CYS A 79 10.68 21.42 -6.09
CA CYS A 79 11.30 22.02 -7.27
C CYS A 79 11.83 20.99 -8.29
N ASN A 80 12.22 19.81 -7.83
CA ASN A 80 12.64 18.70 -8.69
C ASN A 80 11.52 18.15 -9.59
N SER A 81 10.25 18.40 -9.29
CA SER A 81 9.13 17.99 -10.17
C SER A 81 9.24 18.54 -11.59
N THR A 82 9.89 19.69 -11.75
CA THR A 82 10.18 20.30 -13.07
C THR A 82 11.10 19.44 -13.96
N CYS A 83 11.91 18.59 -13.33
CA CYS A 83 12.88 17.70 -13.98
C CYS A 83 12.36 16.27 -14.14
N ILE A 84 11.07 16.02 -13.91
CA ILE A 84 10.49 14.70 -14.19
C ILE A 84 10.60 14.46 -15.70
N PRO A 85 11.16 13.32 -16.14
CA PRO A 85 11.30 13.06 -17.57
C PRO A 85 9.94 12.80 -18.24
N ARG A 86 9.87 13.06 -19.55
CA ARG A 86 8.70 12.77 -20.38
C ARG A 86 8.77 11.35 -20.93
N LYS A 87 7.65 10.65 -20.89
CA LYS A 87 7.53 9.27 -21.42
C LYS A 87 7.97 9.19 -22.88
N GLU A 88 7.61 10.18 -23.69
CA GLU A 88 7.85 10.22 -25.14
C GLU A 88 9.34 10.31 -25.49
N ALA A 89 10.16 10.82 -24.57
CA ALA A 89 11.61 10.93 -24.77
C ALA A 89 12.32 9.57 -24.64
N PHE A 90 11.68 8.57 -24.00
CA PHE A 90 12.31 7.29 -23.69
C PHE A 90 11.47 6.10 -24.18
N PRO A 91 11.29 5.93 -25.50
CA PRO A 91 10.60 4.78 -26.04
C PRO A 91 11.39 3.48 -25.77
N SER A 92 10.69 2.35 -25.75
CA SER A 92 11.33 1.03 -25.75
C SER A 92 12.27 0.91 -26.97
N PRO A 93 13.49 0.35 -26.84
CA PRO A 93 14.02 -0.42 -25.71
C PRO A 93 14.83 0.38 -24.68
N HIS A 94 14.73 1.71 -24.64
CA HIS A 94 15.49 2.53 -23.68
C HIS A 94 15.18 2.12 -22.23
N PRO A 95 16.15 1.92 -21.31
CA PRO A 95 15.86 1.41 -19.96
C PRO A 95 14.80 2.20 -19.17
N LEU A 96 14.74 3.52 -19.35
CA LEU A 96 13.74 4.39 -18.70
C LEU A 96 12.29 4.12 -19.13
N HIS A 97 12.02 3.40 -20.23
CA HIS A 97 10.65 3.09 -20.64
C HIS A 97 9.88 2.33 -19.56
N TRP A 98 10.59 1.56 -18.71
CA TRP A 98 10.02 0.85 -17.57
C TRP A 98 9.38 1.78 -16.53
N ALA A 99 9.75 3.07 -16.48
CA ALA A 99 9.15 4.03 -15.56
C ALA A 99 7.67 4.33 -15.89
N TRP A 100 7.22 4.00 -17.10
CA TRP A 100 5.81 4.13 -17.53
C TRP A 100 5.22 2.81 -18.05
N PHE A 101 5.85 1.68 -17.73
CA PHE A 101 5.30 0.35 -18.00
C PHE A 101 3.98 0.18 -17.24
N THR A 102 2.98 -0.44 -17.88
CA THR A 102 1.70 -0.72 -17.23
C THR A 102 1.45 -2.22 -17.37
N PRO A 103 1.45 -2.98 -16.27
CA PRO A 103 1.16 -4.40 -16.32
C PRO A 103 -0.20 -4.66 -16.95
N THR A 104 -0.25 -5.69 -17.79
CA THR A 104 -1.49 -6.23 -18.35
C THR A 104 -1.80 -7.57 -17.71
N GLN A 105 -3.00 -8.11 -17.98
CA GLN A 105 -3.38 -9.43 -17.47
C GLN A 105 -2.43 -10.55 -17.97
N GLU A 106 -1.75 -10.36 -19.11
CA GLU A 106 -0.77 -11.33 -19.64
C GLU A 106 0.53 -11.38 -18.82
N ASP A 107 0.88 -10.25 -18.17
CA ASP A 107 2.03 -10.12 -17.30
C ASP A 107 1.78 -10.71 -15.91
N PHE A 108 0.52 -10.96 -15.56
CA PHE A 108 0.10 -11.54 -14.29
C PHE A 108 0.16 -13.06 -14.33
N LYS A 109 0.98 -13.67 -13.46
CA LYS A 109 1.16 -15.12 -13.37
C LYS A 109 0.37 -15.65 -12.16
N PRO A 110 -0.85 -16.16 -12.36
CA PRO A 110 -1.68 -16.63 -11.26
C PRO A 110 -1.02 -17.83 -10.57
N ILE A 111 -1.20 -17.92 -9.25
CA ILE A 111 -0.77 -19.07 -8.48
C ILE A 111 -1.71 -20.25 -8.78
N PRO A 112 -1.19 -21.38 -9.29
CA PRO A 112 -2.01 -22.56 -9.55
C PRO A 112 -2.62 -23.12 -8.26
N GLY A 113 -3.90 -23.48 -8.27
CA GLY A 113 -4.55 -24.08 -7.10
C GLY A 113 -4.88 -23.10 -5.97
N ASN A 114 -4.75 -21.80 -6.21
CA ASN A 114 -5.24 -20.79 -5.28
C ASN A 114 -6.69 -20.42 -5.59
N SER A 115 -7.55 -20.42 -4.57
CA SER A 115 -8.96 -20.01 -4.70
C SER A 115 -9.13 -18.48 -4.79
N PHE A 116 -8.07 -17.72 -4.50
CA PHE A 116 -8.01 -16.27 -4.69
C PHE A 116 -7.35 -15.94 -6.04
N PRO A 117 -7.79 -14.88 -6.76
CA PRO A 117 -7.18 -14.42 -8.00
C PRO A 117 -5.86 -13.70 -7.74
N VAL A 118 -4.92 -14.40 -7.11
CA VAL A 118 -3.60 -13.91 -6.73
C VAL A 118 -2.53 -14.50 -7.64
N GLY A 119 -1.48 -13.72 -7.86
CA GLY A 119 -0.42 -14.04 -8.81
C GLY A 119 0.76 -13.11 -8.66
N THR A 120 1.87 -13.50 -9.26
CA THR A 120 3.10 -12.71 -9.29
C THR A 120 3.24 -11.98 -10.61
N LEU A 121 4.05 -10.91 -10.63
CA LEU A 121 4.45 -10.28 -11.87
C LEU A 121 5.44 -11.19 -12.62
N ALA A 122 5.31 -11.29 -13.94
CA ALA A 122 6.24 -12.04 -14.77
C ALA A 122 7.70 -11.61 -14.54
N VAL A 123 8.60 -12.60 -14.49
CA VAL A 123 9.99 -12.41 -14.06
C VAL A 123 10.73 -11.39 -14.93
N ASP A 124 10.52 -11.43 -16.24
CA ASP A 124 11.13 -10.48 -17.19
C ASP A 124 10.69 -9.03 -16.93
N LYS A 125 9.46 -8.82 -16.45
CA LYS A 125 8.96 -7.48 -16.07
C LYS A 125 9.55 -7.01 -14.75
N VAL A 126 9.71 -7.92 -13.78
CA VAL A 126 10.42 -7.62 -12.52
C VAL A 126 11.86 -7.23 -12.80
N GLU A 127 12.55 -7.95 -13.69
CA GLU A 127 13.92 -7.60 -14.13
C GLU A 127 13.98 -6.26 -14.86
N GLY A 128 12.96 -5.97 -15.67
CA GLY A 128 12.76 -4.68 -16.31
C GLY A 128 12.68 -3.52 -15.30
N LEU A 129 11.82 -3.64 -14.30
CA LEU A 129 11.70 -2.66 -13.22
C LEU A 129 12.97 -2.58 -12.37
N ASP A 130 13.65 -3.72 -12.11
CA ASP A 130 14.93 -3.76 -11.42
C ASP A 130 16.04 -2.96 -12.12
N SER A 131 15.96 -2.82 -13.45
CA SER A 131 16.87 -1.97 -14.22
C SER A 131 16.78 -0.49 -13.80
N LEU A 132 15.59 0.00 -13.41
CA LEU A 132 15.40 1.35 -12.90
C LEU A 132 16.12 1.55 -11.57
N ARG A 133 16.01 0.58 -10.66
CA ARG A 133 16.75 0.61 -9.39
C ARG A 133 18.26 0.61 -9.61
N LYS A 134 18.76 -0.22 -10.53
CA LYS A 134 20.19 -0.25 -10.89
C LYS A 134 20.66 1.13 -11.38
N LEU A 135 19.85 1.78 -12.24
CA LEU A 135 20.13 3.12 -12.75
C LEU A 135 20.14 4.18 -11.65
N ALA A 136 19.10 4.22 -10.81
CA ALA A 136 19.01 5.15 -9.68
C ALA A 136 20.16 4.95 -8.68
N LYS A 137 20.45 3.70 -8.32
CA LYS A 137 21.56 3.34 -7.42
C LYS A 137 22.89 3.84 -7.96
N LYS A 138 23.21 3.55 -9.23
CA LYS A 138 24.46 4.00 -9.86
C LYS A 138 24.57 5.52 -9.81
N ARG A 139 23.52 6.23 -10.20
CA ARG A 139 23.51 7.70 -10.24
C ARG A 139 23.74 8.34 -8.87
N VAL A 140 23.08 7.81 -7.83
CA VAL A 140 23.26 8.30 -6.45
C VAL A 140 24.65 7.95 -5.91
N GLN A 141 25.19 6.78 -6.25
CA GLN A 141 26.55 6.38 -5.85
C GLN A 141 27.62 7.30 -6.46
N ASP A 142 27.52 7.59 -7.76
CA ASP A 142 28.45 8.48 -8.47
C ASP A 142 28.43 9.90 -7.89
N TRP A 143 27.24 10.42 -7.55
CA TRP A 143 27.11 11.70 -6.87
C TRP A 143 27.71 11.67 -5.46
N ARG A 144 27.40 10.63 -4.68
CA ARG A 144 27.90 10.49 -3.30
C ARG A 144 29.42 10.38 -3.24
N ALA A 145 30.06 9.70 -4.20
CA ALA A 145 31.51 9.59 -4.27
C ALA A 145 32.21 10.96 -4.33
N ASN A 146 31.51 11.97 -4.87
CA ASN A 146 31.99 13.35 -5.00
C ASN A 146 31.53 14.27 -3.85
N GLN A 147 30.85 13.74 -2.83
CA GLN A 147 30.27 14.49 -1.71
C GLN A 147 30.84 13.99 -0.37
N GLN A 148 31.49 14.88 0.40
CA GLN A 148 31.99 14.51 1.73
C GLN A 148 30.89 14.65 2.81
N GLY A 149 30.60 13.55 3.52
CA GLY A 149 30.06 13.58 4.88
C GLY A 149 28.56 13.86 5.07
N LYS A 150 27.74 13.89 4.02
CA LYS A 150 26.29 14.07 4.16
C LYS A 150 25.55 12.73 4.07
N ASN A 151 24.89 12.35 5.17
CA ASN A 151 23.76 11.42 5.11
C ASN A 151 22.63 12.17 4.40
N ASP A 152 22.20 11.68 3.23
CA ASP A 152 21.20 12.35 2.42
C ASP A 152 20.00 11.41 2.21
N ALA A 153 18.79 11.99 2.35
CA ALA A 153 17.51 11.31 2.26
C ALA A 153 17.35 10.51 0.95
N VAL A 154 18.03 10.91 -0.13
CA VAL A 154 17.98 10.20 -1.42
C VAL A 154 18.49 8.75 -1.33
N VAL A 155 19.43 8.45 -0.43
CA VAL A 155 19.96 7.09 -0.26
C VAL A 155 18.90 6.19 0.37
N SER A 156 18.14 6.72 1.33
CA SER A 156 17.01 6.01 1.95
C SER A 156 15.94 5.69 0.89
N ARG A 157 15.66 6.63 -0.02
CA ARG A 157 14.72 6.42 -1.14
C ARG A 157 15.16 5.32 -2.11
N VAL A 158 16.45 5.25 -2.48
CA VAL A 158 16.98 4.15 -3.31
C VAL A 158 16.79 2.79 -2.64
N LEU A 159 16.89 2.75 -1.30
CA LEU A 159 16.66 1.53 -0.54
C LEU A 159 15.17 1.16 -0.48
N SER A 160 14.27 2.13 -0.28
CA SER A 160 12.83 1.93 -0.42
C SER A 160 12.47 1.40 -1.81
N LEU A 161 13.12 1.88 -2.87
CA LEU A 161 12.92 1.39 -4.24
C LEU A 161 13.37 -0.07 -4.37
N ARG A 162 14.49 -0.45 -3.75
CA ARG A 162 14.92 -1.84 -3.69
C ARG A 162 13.86 -2.73 -3.03
N HIS A 163 13.32 -2.30 -1.90
CA HIS A 163 12.28 -3.06 -1.19
C HIS A 163 11.00 -3.16 -2.01
N GLY A 164 10.55 -2.06 -2.63
CA GLY A 164 9.39 -2.04 -3.52
C GLY A 164 9.52 -3.02 -4.67
N ILE A 165 10.68 -3.09 -5.33
CA ILE A 165 10.92 -4.04 -6.43
C ILE A 165 11.02 -5.48 -5.92
N SER A 166 11.68 -5.72 -4.79
CA SER A 166 11.76 -7.06 -4.19
C SER A 166 10.34 -7.60 -3.89
N ARG A 167 9.46 -6.73 -3.41
CA ARG A 167 8.05 -7.06 -3.13
C ARG A 167 7.27 -7.51 -4.35
N LEU A 168 7.59 -7.05 -5.56
CA LEU A 168 6.93 -7.48 -6.80
C LEU A 168 7.12 -8.97 -7.13
N LYS A 169 8.04 -9.65 -6.42
CA LYS A 169 8.22 -11.12 -6.48
C LYS A 169 7.21 -11.87 -5.61
N THR A 170 6.48 -11.17 -4.76
CA THR A 170 5.42 -11.75 -3.92
C THR A 170 4.07 -11.71 -4.64
N PRO A 171 3.09 -12.56 -4.29
CA PRO A 171 1.84 -12.66 -5.02
C PRO A 171 0.82 -11.67 -4.51
N PHE A 172 0.15 -10.99 -5.42
CA PHE A 172 -0.86 -9.97 -5.13
C PHE A 172 -2.14 -10.24 -5.92
N THR A 173 -3.21 -9.53 -5.58
CA THR A 173 -4.28 -9.33 -6.56
C THR A 173 -3.75 -8.48 -7.72
N PHE A 174 -4.35 -8.59 -8.91
CA PHE A 174 -3.92 -7.77 -10.05
C PHE A 174 -4.01 -6.26 -9.75
N ARG A 175 -5.05 -5.84 -9.01
CA ARG A 175 -5.23 -4.45 -8.58
C ARG A 175 -4.06 -3.97 -7.71
N ASP A 176 -3.71 -4.73 -6.68
CA ASP A 176 -2.64 -4.33 -5.76
C ASP A 176 -1.27 -4.36 -6.47
N LEU A 177 -1.09 -5.31 -7.39
CA LEU A 177 0.11 -5.37 -8.24
C LEU A 177 0.28 -4.10 -9.08
N LEU A 178 -0.79 -3.56 -9.68
CA LEU A 178 -0.74 -2.29 -10.42
C LEU A 178 -0.30 -1.14 -9.51
N MET A 179 -0.83 -1.08 -8.29
CA MET A 179 -0.46 -0.06 -7.31
C MET A 179 1.03 -0.17 -6.94
N PHE A 180 1.54 -1.37 -6.64
CA PHE A 180 2.94 -1.55 -6.24
C PHE A 180 3.93 -1.30 -7.38
N VAL A 181 3.56 -1.61 -8.63
CA VAL A 181 4.37 -1.23 -9.80
C VAL A 181 4.42 0.28 -9.93
N THR A 182 3.28 0.95 -9.78
CA THR A 182 3.17 2.41 -9.85
C THR A 182 3.98 3.09 -8.74
N ASP A 183 3.88 2.60 -7.50
CA ASP A 183 4.65 3.12 -6.36
C ASP A 183 6.16 3.02 -6.61
N ALA A 184 6.63 1.88 -7.13
CA ALA A 184 8.05 1.70 -7.47
C ALA A 184 8.49 2.66 -8.58
N GLN A 185 7.64 2.89 -9.59
CA GLN A 185 7.91 3.83 -10.68
C GLN A 185 7.98 5.27 -10.19
N TRP A 186 7.02 5.71 -9.37
CA TRP A 186 7.01 7.04 -8.77
C TRP A 186 8.23 7.28 -7.90
N LEU A 187 8.58 6.33 -7.05
CA LEU A 187 9.78 6.44 -6.22
C LEU A 187 11.05 6.53 -7.07
N PHE A 188 11.13 5.78 -8.17
CA PHE A 188 12.22 5.92 -9.13
C PHE A 188 12.25 7.31 -9.78
N LEU A 189 11.13 7.81 -10.29
CA LEU A 189 11.03 9.10 -10.96
C LEU A 189 11.33 10.26 -10.01
N GLU A 190 10.95 10.15 -8.74
CA GLU A 190 11.29 11.12 -7.70
C GLU A 190 12.80 11.16 -7.45
N ILE A 191 13.45 9.99 -7.30
CA ILE A 191 14.91 9.91 -7.18
C ILE A 191 15.58 10.49 -8.43
N TYR A 192 15.14 10.07 -9.61
CA TYR A 192 15.76 10.46 -10.88
C TYR A 192 15.68 11.97 -11.13
N SER A 193 14.48 12.54 -10.95
CA SER A 193 14.25 13.99 -11.09
C SER A 193 14.97 14.81 -10.03
N PHE A 194 15.08 14.32 -8.79
CA PHE A 194 15.86 14.96 -7.73
C PHE A 194 17.36 15.00 -8.08
N MET A 195 17.89 13.91 -8.64
CA MET A 195 19.27 13.87 -9.11
C MET A 195 19.50 14.82 -10.28
N ASP A 196 18.58 14.89 -11.24
CA ASP A 196 18.62 15.88 -12.33
C ASP A 196 18.59 17.32 -11.79
N TRP A 197 17.75 17.57 -10.78
CA TRP A 197 17.64 18.88 -10.16
C TRP A 197 18.96 19.34 -9.54
N ILE A 198 19.55 18.51 -8.68
CA ILE A 198 20.79 18.86 -7.96
C ILE A 198 22.00 18.94 -8.91
N LEU A 199 22.09 18.02 -9.88
CA LEU A 199 23.27 17.92 -10.74
C LEU A 199 23.23 18.91 -11.90
N LEU A 200 22.05 19.26 -12.41
CA LEU A 200 21.90 20.01 -13.66
C LEU A 200 21.12 21.31 -13.45
N ALA A 201 19.90 21.24 -12.92
CA ALA A 201 19.01 22.41 -12.86
C ALA A 201 19.51 23.49 -11.88
N GLN A 202 19.70 23.12 -10.61
CA GLN A 202 20.04 24.06 -9.54
C GLN A 202 21.36 24.81 -9.79
N PRO A 203 22.45 24.15 -10.25
CA PRO A 203 23.68 24.86 -10.61
C PRO A 203 23.46 25.89 -11.72
N ARG A 204 22.66 25.56 -12.75
CA ARG A 204 22.37 26.47 -13.87
C ARG A 204 21.52 27.66 -13.45
N ILE A 205 20.53 27.44 -12.58
CA ILE A 205 19.72 28.54 -12.00
C ILE A 205 20.60 29.52 -11.22
N THR A 206 21.64 29.02 -10.54
CA THR A 206 22.52 29.84 -9.70
C THR A 206 23.59 30.58 -10.51
N ALA A 207 24.15 29.93 -11.53
CA ALA A 207 25.32 30.42 -12.25
C ALA A 207 25.10 31.67 -13.12
N SER A 208 23.86 32.03 -13.47
CA SER A 208 23.42 33.29 -14.12
C SER A 208 24.16 33.79 -15.38
N ASP A 209 25.11 33.04 -15.95
CA ASP A 209 26.01 33.56 -16.99
C ASP A 209 25.53 33.31 -18.43
N ARG A 210 24.81 32.20 -18.71
CA ARG A 210 24.31 31.83 -20.05
C ARG A 210 23.04 30.98 -20.01
N THR A 211 22.12 31.24 -20.94
CA THR A 211 20.96 30.38 -21.19
C THR A 211 21.42 29.01 -21.66
N ALA A 212 21.05 27.97 -20.91
CA ALA A 212 21.31 26.59 -21.28
C ALA A 212 20.34 26.13 -22.39
N ILE A 213 20.80 25.19 -23.22
CA ILE A 213 19.95 24.52 -24.20
C ILE A 213 18.79 23.85 -23.45
N VAL A 214 17.56 24.02 -23.96
CA VAL A 214 16.36 23.42 -23.39
C VAL A 214 16.50 21.91 -23.33
N ASN A 215 16.24 21.34 -22.16
CA ASN A 215 16.13 19.90 -22.00
C ASN A 215 14.74 19.45 -22.41
N SER A 216 14.61 19.05 -23.69
CA SER A 216 13.36 18.53 -24.24
C SER A 216 12.92 17.22 -23.59
N GLU A 217 13.77 16.54 -22.82
CA GLU A 217 13.39 15.31 -22.12
C GLU A 217 12.61 15.59 -20.82
N TRP A 218 12.65 16.81 -20.28
CA TRP A 218 11.93 17.18 -19.06
C TRP A 218 10.50 17.62 -19.35
N MET A 219 9.61 17.32 -18.41
CA MET A 219 8.20 17.66 -18.49
C MET A 219 7.94 19.16 -18.30
N GLY A 220 8.81 19.83 -17.55
CA GLY A 220 8.66 21.25 -17.26
C GLY A 220 7.60 21.52 -16.19
N THR A 221 7.11 22.76 -16.16
CA THR A 221 6.17 23.19 -15.11
C THR A 221 5.34 24.39 -15.52
N PHE A 222 4.15 24.50 -14.95
CA PHE A 222 3.28 25.66 -15.07
C PHE A 222 3.59 26.71 -14.00
N MET A 223 3.46 27.99 -14.33
CA MET A 223 3.70 29.06 -13.37
C MET A 223 3.02 30.38 -13.76
N HIS A 224 2.86 31.26 -12.77
CA HIS A 224 2.43 32.65 -12.97
C HIS A 224 3.57 33.66 -12.74
N ASP A 225 4.63 33.27 -12.04
CA ASP A 225 5.74 34.15 -11.67
C ASP A 225 6.73 34.31 -12.84
N SER A 226 6.84 35.54 -13.34
CA SER A 226 7.76 35.91 -14.43
C SER A 226 9.22 35.75 -14.05
N ASP A 227 9.60 36.04 -12.80
CA ASP A 227 11.00 36.00 -12.38
C ASP A 227 11.51 34.57 -12.33
N MET A 228 10.72 33.66 -11.76
CA MET A 228 11.03 32.25 -11.78
C MET A 228 10.97 31.67 -13.21
N CYS A 229 10.05 32.13 -14.07
CA CYS A 229 10.00 31.73 -15.47
C CYS A 229 11.33 32.02 -16.19
N ASN A 230 11.89 33.21 -15.98
CA ASN A 230 13.20 33.58 -16.51
C ASN A 230 14.33 32.70 -15.97
N LYS A 231 14.33 32.38 -14.66
CA LYS A 231 15.34 31.48 -14.07
C LYS A 231 15.29 30.08 -14.67
N LEU A 232 14.09 29.51 -14.82
CA LEU A 232 13.90 28.17 -15.41
C LEU A 232 14.29 28.17 -16.90
N TYR A 233 13.93 29.23 -17.65
CA TYR A 233 14.35 29.42 -19.04
C TYR A 233 15.87 29.44 -19.17
N ILE A 234 16.56 30.26 -18.37
CA ILE A 234 18.03 30.33 -18.34
C ILE A 234 18.64 28.96 -17.99
N ALA A 235 17.99 28.19 -17.12
CA ALA A 235 18.46 26.86 -16.75
C ALA A 235 18.23 25.77 -17.81
N GLY A 236 17.52 26.08 -18.90
CA GLY A 236 17.12 25.12 -19.93
C GLY A 236 16.01 24.19 -19.47
N ILE A 237 15.26 24.56 -18.43
CA ILE A 237 14.06 23.83 -17.99
C ILE A 237 12.87 24.36 -18.80
N PRO A 238 11.96 23.51 -19.30
CA PRO A 238 10.76 23.97 -20.00
C PRO A 238 9.77 24.72 -19.08
N PRO A 239 9.65 26.06 -19.14
CA PRO A 239 8.66 26.78 -18.36
C PRO A 239 7.39 27.00 -19.19
N VAL A 240 6.24 26.99 -18.51
CA VAL A 240 4.95 27.30 -19.13
C VAL A 240 4.27 28.40 -18.32
N LEU A 241 4.20 29.60 -18.89
CA LEU A 241 3.64 30.77 -18.24
C LEU A 241 2.12 30.84 -18.47
N LEU A 242 1.38 30.94 -17.37
CA LEU A 242 -0.07 31.10 -17.35
C LEU A 242 -0.39 32.59 -17.17
N THR A 243 -0.94 33.21 -18.21
CA THR A 243 -1.31 34.64 -18.19
C THR A 243 -2.80 34.81 -18.44
N ARG A 244 -3.38 35.90 -17.93
CA ARG A 244 -4.75 36.29 -18.28
C ARG A 244 -4.72 37.19 -19.51
N PRO A 245 -5.73 37.12 -20.41
CA PRO A 245 -5.76 37.90 -21.64
C PRO A 245 -5.61 39.42 -21.47
N ASP A 246 -6.01 39.97 -20.33
CA ASP A 246 -5.87 41.40 -19.98
C ASP A 246 -4.44 41.81 -19.64
N GLN A 247 -3.52 40.86 -19.47
CA GLN A 247 -2.13 41.09 -19.08
C GLN A 247 -1.13 40.94 -20.24
N ILE A 248 -1.61 40.67 -21.46
CA ILE A 248 -0.75 40.39 -22.61
C ILE A 248 -0.50 41.65 -23.42
N ILE A 249 0.78 41.96 -23.65
CA ILE A 249 1.22 43.01 -24.57
C ILE A 249 1.76 42.32 -25.82
N LEU A 250 1.03 42.44 -26.94
CA LEU A 250 1.50 41.94 -28.24
C LEU A 250 2.34 43.02 -28.93
N SER A 251 3.64 42.78 -29.05
CA SER A 251 4.55 43.59 -29.88
C SER A 251 4.61 42.97 -31.28
N ILE A 252 3.87 43.53 -32.23
CA ILE A 252 3.96 43.16 -33.65
C ILE A 252 5.13 43.95 -34.26
N PRO A 253 6.01 43.34 -35.09
CA PRO A 253 7.05 44.07 -35.82
C PRO A 253 6.41 45.18 -36.68
N GLY A 254 6.59 46.44 -36.28
CA GLY A 254 5.84 47.58 -36.85
C GLY A 254 5.51 48.73 -35.89
N GLY A 255 5.89 48.63 -34.61
CA GLY A 255 6.03 49.80 -33.73
C GLY A 255 4.75 50.37 -33.12
N HIS A 256 3.69 49.57 -32.95
CA HIS A 256 2.50 49.99 -32.22
C HIS A 256 2.11 48.92 -31.20
N ASN A 257 2.45 49.15 -29.92
CA ASN A 257 1.98 48.34 -28.80
C ASN A 257 0.47 48.51 -28.68
N HIS A 258 -0.29 47.50 -29.07
CA HIS A 258 -1.74 47.49 -28.86
C HIS A 258 -2.05 46.63 -27.63
N GLN A 259 -2.67 47.24 -26.61
CA GLN A 259 -3.43 46.48 -25.61
C GLN A 259 -4.69 45.96 -26.31
N LEU A 260 -4.62 44.76 -26.88
CA LEU A 260 -5.81 44.08 -27.34
C LEU A 260 -6.58 43.58 -26.11
N HIS A 261 -7.65 44.28 -25.75
CA HIS A 261 -8.72 43.70 -24.95
C HIS A 261 -9.29 42.52 -25.75
N VAL A 262 -8.87 41.30 -25.43
CA VAL A 262 -9.41 40.08 -26.05
C VAL A 262 -10.83 39.85 -25.51
N ARG A 263 -11.79 40.66 -25.96
CA ARG A 263 -13.24 40.49 -25.70
C ARG A 263 -13.98 39.82 -26.86
N HIS A 264 -13.30 39.46 -27.94
CA HIS A 264 -13.93 38.77 -29.07
C HIS A 264 -13.46 37.32 -29.16
N LEU A 265 -14.25 36.44 -28.52
CA LEU A 265 -14.29 35.01 -28.80
C LEU A 265 -14.54 34.80 -30.30
N TYR A 266 -13.57 34.23 -31.00
CA TYR A 266 -13.78 33.72 -32.35
C TYR A 266 -14.51 32.38 -32.23
N GLY A 267 -15.75 32.33 -32.73
CA GLY A 267 -16.54 31.12 -32.82
C GLY A 267 -16.01 30.21 -33.92
N GLY A 268 -15.08 29.31 -33.57
CA GLY A 268 -14.66 28.19 -34.40
C GLY A 268 -15.19 26.90 -33.78
N THR A 269 -16.10 26.23 -34.48
CA THR A 269 -16.69 24.95 -34.08
C THR A 269 -15.65 23.83 -34.04
N THR A 270 -15.49 23.16 -32.91
CA THR A 270 -14.83 21.84 -32.83
C THR A 270 -15.80 20.82 -32.22
N PHE A 271 -16.20 19.88 -33.09
CA PHE A 271 -16.68 18.50 -32.89
C PHE A 271 -17.69 18.17 -31.77
N ARG A 272 -18.81 17.56 -32.20
CA ARG A 272 -19.96 17.09 -31.41
C ARG A 272 -19.56 16.13 -30.28
N ASP A 273 -20.04 16.41 -29.07
CA ASP A 273 -20.30 15.39 -28.05
C ASP A 273 -21.49 14.49 -28.47
N PRO A 274 -21.51 13.20 -28.10
CA PRO A 274 -22.73 12.40 -28.13
C PRO A 274 -23.67 12.79 -26.96
N GLU A 275 -24.94 13.01 -27.31
CA GLU A 275 -26.08 13.41 -26.47
C GLU A 275 -26.17 12.76 -25.07
N PRO A 276 -26.51 13.53 -24.01
CA PRO A 276 -26.91 12.98 -22.72
C PRO A 276 -28.41 12.65 -22.71
N ASN A 277 -28.75 11.41 -22.37
CA ASN A 277 -30.15 11.04 -22.12
C ASN A 277 -30.60 11.55 -20.74
N PRO A 278 -31.83 12.09 -20.60
CA PRO A 278 -32.26 12.82 -19.43
C PRO A 278 -32.87 11.88 -18.39
N LEU A 279 -32.61 12.16 -17.11
CA LEU A 279 -33.59 12.02 -16.02
C LEU A 279 -33.05 12.75 -14.79
N SER A 280 -33.50 13.99 -14.63
CA SER A 280 -33.42 14.76 -13.40
C SER A 280 -34.44 14.26 -12.37
N SER A 281 -34.04 14.24 -11.10
CA SER A 281 -34.90 14.60 -9.96
C SER A 281 -33.99 14.75 -8.73
N SER A 282 -33.54 15.96 -8.39
CA SER A 282 -34.24 16.99 -7.59
C SER A 282 -34.19 16.73 -6.08
N LEU A 283 -33.51 17.63 -5.35
CA LEU A 283 -34.02 18.41 -4.20
C LEU A 283 -33.05 18.54 -3.00
N SER A 284 -32.47 19.75 -2.93
CA SER A 284 -32.42 20.70 -1.80
C SER A 284 -31.64 20.38 -0.50
N ALA A 285 -30.66 21.25 -0.26
CA ALA A 285 -30.15 21.64 1.05
C ALA A 285 -31.19 22.41 1.89
N PRO A 286 -30.94 22.58 3.20
CA PRO A 286 -30.80 23.95 3.70
C PRO A 286 -29.66 24.14 4.73
N GLY A 287 -29.14 25.36 4.76
CA GLY A 287 -28.12 25.82 5.70
C GLY A 287 -28.65 26.48 6.98
N SER A 288 -27.81 26.40 8.01
CA SER A 288 -27.33 27.45 8.94
C SER A 288 -28.27 28.30 9.83
N SER A 289 -27.99 28.17 11.15
CA SER A 289 -27.76 29.19 12.20
C SER A 289 -28.93 29.88 12.95
N THR A 290 -28.92 29.81 14.30
CA THR A 290 -28.49 30.91 15.21
C THR A 290 -28.63 30.61 16.75
N ALA A 291 -27.61 31.03 17.52
CA ALA A 291 -27.55 31.58 18.91
C ALA A 291 -27.98 30.79 20.19
N GLY A 292 -27.10 30.80 21.22
CA GLY A 292 -27.28 30.28 22.62
C GLY A 292 -27.94 31.28 23.61
N PRO A 293 -27.68 31.31 24.96
CA PRO A 293 -26.74 30.53 25.81
C PRO A 293 -27.29 30.02 27.19
N SER A 294 -26.45 29.20 27.88
CA SER A 294 -26.18 28.99 29.33
C SER A 294 -27.22 29.27 30.46
N SER A 295 -27.42 28.29 31.38
CA SER A 295 -27.31 28.45 32.85
C SER A 295 -27.58 27.16 33.67
N GLN A 296 -26.77 26.91 34.71
CA GLN A 296 -26.95 25.88 35.77
C GLN A 296 -28.10 26.25 36.75
N PRO A 297 -28.47 25.38 37.73
CA PRO A 297 -27.76 25.36 39.03
C PRO A 297 -27.60 23.98 39.72
N SER A 298 -26.70 23.97 40.69
CA SER A 298 -26.41 22.94 41.72
C SER A 298 -27.09 23.33 43.04
N VAL A 299 -27.57 22.37 43.85
CA VAL A 299 -27.47 22.37 45.35
C VAL A 299 -27.56 20.93 45.90
N ALA A 300 -26.74 20.64 46.91
CA ALA A 300 -26.54 19.37 47.61
C ALA A 300 -27.33 19.23 48.94
N GLY A 301 -27.45 17.98 49.46
CA GLY A 301 -27.20 17.72 50.90
C GLY A 301 -28.24 16.99 51.78
N LYS A 302 -27.97 15.70 52.09
CA LYS A 302 -28.07 14.94 53.37
C LYS A 302 -29.40 14.84 54.18
N ALA A 303 -29.87 13.60 54.43
CA ALA A 303 -29.78 12.88 55.74
C ALA A 303 -30.73 11.64 55.84
N LEU A 304 -30.25 10.56 56.49
CA LEU A 304 -30.92 9.31 56.93
C LEU A 304 -31.33 9.42 58.43
N PRO A 305 -31.89 8.39 59.15
CA PRO A 305 -32.77 7.24 58.81
C PRO A 305 -33.95 7.03 59.83
N LYS A 306 -34.83 6.02 59.62
CA LYS A 306 -35.17 4.90 60.58
C LYS A 306 -36.53 4.18 60.28
N HIS A 307 -36.44 2.84 60.15
CA HIS A 307 -37.27 1.72 60.71
C HIS A 307 -38.82 1.79 60.73
N HIS A 308 -39.63 0.71 60.59
CA HIS A 308 -39.46 -0.75 60.56
C HIS A 308 -40.82 -1.43 60.19
N ASN A 309 -40.80 -2.59 59.50
CA ASN A 309 -41.46 -3.87 59.88
C ASN A 309 -41.33 -4.88 58.70
N LYS A 310 -40.40 -5.86 58.72
CA LYS A 310 -40.45 -7.24 59.29
C LYS A 310 -41.67 -8.04 58.80
N LYS A 311 -41.52 -9.18 58.10
CA LYS A 311 -41.11 -10.55 58.55
C LYS A 311 -41.06 -11.48 57.30
N HIS A 312 -40.38 -12.62 57.17
CA HIS A 312 -39.43 -13.43 57.96
C HIS A 312 -38.71 -14.38 56.97
N ARG A 313 -37.39 -14.55 57.09
CA ARG A 313 -36.62 -15.65 56.50
C ARG A 313 -36.06 -16.47 57.66
N HIS A 314 -36.35 -17.76 57.70
CA HIS A 314 -35.76 -18.71 58.64
C HIS A 314 -34.72 -19.57 57.91
N GLN A 315 -33.51 -19.63 58.48
CA GLN A 315 -32.66 -20.83 58.44
C GLN A 315 -32.46 -21.28 59.90
N PRO A 316 -32.27 -22.58 60.13
CA PRO A 316 -31.04 -22.94 60.84
C PRO A 316 -30.34 -24.24 60.37
N TYR A 317 -29.00 -24.17 60.48
CA TYR A 317 -27.99 -25.20 60.81
C TYR A 317 -27.30 -26.10 59.76
N VAL A 318 -25.98 -25.85 59.67
CA VAL A 318 -24.77 -26.70 59.53
C VAL A 318 -24.62 -27.61 58.31
N LYS A 319 -23.64 -27.26 57.45
CA LYS A 319 -23.01 -28.17 56.48
C LYS A 319 -21.66 -28.63 57.03
N ASP A 320 -21.63 -29.85 57.52
CA ASP A 320 -20.42 -30.68 57.53
C ASP A 320 -20.08 -31.18 56.12
N ALA A 321 -18.83 -31.60 55.98
CA ALA A 321 -18.04 -31.68 54.76
C ALA A 321 -18.39 -32.77 53.71
N ARG A 322 -17.85 -32.52 52.50
CA ARG A 322 -17.49 -33.39 51.35
C ARG A 322 -18.48 -33.42 50.16
N PRO A 323 -17.98 -33.68 48.93
CA PRO A 323 -16.72 -33.22 48.31
C PRO A 323 -16.97 -32.52 46.95
N THR A 324 -15.97 -31.77 46.52
CA THR A 324 -15.83 -31.20 45.17
C THR A 324 -16.00 -32.28 44.10
N HIS A 325 -17.04 -32.16 43.28
CA HIS A 325 -17.10 -32.85 42.00
C HIS A 325 -16.04 -32.24 41.08
N HIS A 326 -14.95 -32.99 40.89
CA HIS A 326 -14.09 -32.86 39.72
C HIS A 326 -14.97 -32.99 38.48
N ASN A 327 -15.18 -31.90 37.75
CA ASN A 327 -15.55 -32.01 36.35
C ASN A 327 -14.30 -32.47 35.60
N GLN A 328 -14.34 -33.74 35.21
CA GLN A 328 -13.46 -34.35 34.25
C GLN A 328 -13.73 -33.70 32.88
N SER A 329 -12.97 -32.67 32.53
CA SER A 329 -12.72 -32.28 31.14
C SER A 329 -11.22 -32.49 30.89
N GLY A 330 -10.87 -33.72 30.55
CA GLY A 330 -9.50 -34.15 30.28
C GLY A 330 -8.98 -33.71 28.91
N GLU A 331 -9.04 -32.42 28.60
CA GLU A 331 -8.12 -31.80 27.64
C GLU A 331 -7.16 -30.94 28.45
N SER A 332 -5.93 -31.43 28.58
CA SER A 332 -4.80 -30.67 29.12
C SER A 332 -4.79 -29.29 28.47
N ILE A 333 -5.00 -28.24 29.26
CA ILE A 333 -4.76 -26.86 28.81
C ILE A 333 -3.32 -26.83 28.31
N ARG A 334 -3.15 -26.71 26.98
CA ARG A 334 -1.83 -26.71 26.32
C ARG A 334 -0.92 -25.71 27.04
N ASP A 335 0.22 -26.18 27.52
CA ASP A 335 1.24 -25.31 28.08
C ASP A 335 1.80 -24.41 26.97
N LYS A 336 1.53 -23.10 27.05
CA LYS A 336 2.01 -22.12 26.07
C LYS A 336 3.52 -21.92 26.11
N TRP A 337 4.19 -22.42 27.15
CA TRP A 337 5.63 -22.31 27.33
C TRP A 337 6.39 -23.53 26.80
N LYS A 338 5.69 -24.51 26.21
CA LYS A 338 6.30 -25.72 25.66
C LYS A 338 5.74 -26.00 24.27
N ASP A 339 6.63 -26.21 23.31
CA ASP A 339 6.23 -26.65 21.98
C ASP A 339 5.62 -28.05 22.02
N PRO A 340 4.61 -28.35 21.17
CA PRO A 340 4.03 -29.69 21.09
C PRO A 340 5.08 -30.71 20.67
N GLU A 341 5.14 -31.85 21.37
CA GLU A 341 5.96 -32.98 20.94
C GLU A 341 5.32 -33.63 19.69
N SER A 342 5.85 -33.30 18.52
CA SER A 342 5.36 -33.80 17.22
C SER A 342 6.46 -33.78 16.15
N PRO A 343 6.50 -34.77 15.24
CA PRO A 343 7.49 -34.81 14.15
C PRO A 343 7.35 -33.67 13.14
N TYR A 344 6.21 -32.95 13.16
CA TYR A 344 5.94 -31.80 12.29
C TYR A 344 6.60 -30.50 12.76
N PHE A 345 7.07 -30.47 14.01
CA PHE A 345 7.80 -29.34 14.58
C PHE A 345 9.29 -29.62 14.45
N LEU A 346 10.05 -28.56 14.19
CA LEU A 346 11.50 -28.64 14.28
C LEU A 346 11.90 -28.84 15.75
N PRO A 347 13.00 -29.57 16.03
CA PRO A 347 13.50 -29.71 17.39
C PRO A 347 13.73 -28.33 18.02
N SER A 348 13.19 -28.13 19.23
CA SER A 348 13.39 -26.89 19.96
C SER A 348 14.88 -26.68 20.24
N MET A 349 15.36 -25.45 20.06
CA MET A 349 16.73 -25.08 20.38
C MET A 349 16.91 -25.14 21.90
N LEU A 350 17.87 -25.94 22.38
CA LEU A 350 18.09 -26.18 23.82
C LEU A 350 18.21 -24.89 24.64
N HIS A 351 18.90 -23.88 24.10
CA HIS A 351 19.06 -22.58 24.77
C HIS A 351 17.75 -21.81 24.92
N TRP A 352 16.86 -21.88 23.92
CA TRP A 352 15.55 -21.24 23.98
C TRP A 352 14.59 -21.98 24.90
N ASP A 353 14.60 -23.32 24.88
CA ASP A 353 13.84 -24.15 25.81
C ASP A 353 14.26 -23.87 27.27
N ASP A 354 15.56 -23.77 27.54
CA ASP A 354 16.08 -23.40 28.86
C ASP A 354 15.72 -21.96 29.25
N ALA A 355 15.74 -21.02 28.31
CA ALA A 355 15.34 -19.63 28.56
C ALA A 355 13.84 -19.53 28.91
N LEU A 356 12.96 -20.18 28.13
CA LEU A 356 11.51 -20.20 28.34
C LEU A 356 11.13 -20.85 29.68
N LYS A 357 11.86 -21.88 30.12
CA LYS A 357 11.69 -22.47 31.46
C LYS A 357 12.01 -21.49 32.59
N ARG A 358 12.94 -20.56 32.37
CA ARG A 358 13.38 -19.55 33.36
C ARG A 358 12.56 -18.26 33.33
N CYS A 359 11.69 -18.07 32.33
CA CYS A 359 10.82 -16.90 32.26
C CYS A 359 9.87 -16.84 33.46
N ILE A 360 9.63 -15.63 33.97
CA ILE A 360 8.65 -15.38 35.02
C ILE A 360 7.25 -15.53 34.43
N LYS A 361 6.49 -16.53 34.88
CA LYS A 361 5.17 -16.89 34.34
C LYS A 361 4.00 -16.20 35.06
N ASP A 362 4.29 -15.17 35.85
CA ASP A 362 3.28 -14.46 36.63
C ASP A 362 2.49 -13.47 35.77
N SER A 363 1.18 -13.69 35.66
CA SER A 363 0.25 -12.80 34.97
C SER A 363 0.21 -11.38 35.54
N SER A 364 0.63 -11.17 36.79
CA SER A 364 0.71 -9.85 37.42
C SER A 364 1.77 -8.93 36.78
N CYS A 365 2.77 -9.53 36.10
CA CYS A 365 3.80 -8.80 35.38
C CYS A 365 3.31 -8.24 34.03
N VAL A 366 2.10 -8.61 33.60
CA VAL A 366 1.51 -8.15 32.34
C VAL A 366 0.83 -6.79 32.55
N ARG A 367 1.36 -5.75 31.90
CA ARG A 367 0.77 -4.41 31.95
C ARG A 367 -0.57 -4.35 31.20
N THR A 368 -1.57 -3.75 31.84
CA THR A 368 -2.88 -3.43 31.25
C THR A 368 -3.13 -1.91 31.35
N PRO A 369 -3.64 -1.24 30.30
CA PRO A 369 -3.96 -1.78 28.97
C PRO A 369 -2.71 -2.28 28.22
N TYR A 370 -2.90 -3.24 27.30
CA TYR A 370 -1.80 -3.80 26.53
C TYR A 370 -1.18 -2.74 25.63
N VAL A 371 0.15 -2.76 25.54
CA VAL A 371 0.90 -1.75 24.80
C VAL A 371 1.18 -2.17 23.36
N ILE A 372 1.03 -3.46 23.07
CA ILE A 372 1.10 -4.10 21.76
C ILE A 372 -0.21 -4.92 21.61
N ASP A 373 -0.76 -4.97 20.39
CA ASP A 373 -1.96 -5.77 20.09
C ASP A 373 -1.77 -7.24 20.53
N ARG A 374 -2.84 -7.85 21.05
CA ARG A 374 -2.87 -9.25 21.47
C ARG A 374 -3.32 -10.21 20.38
N GLY A 375 -3.79 -9.70 19.25
CA GLY A 375 -4.10 -10.54 18.10
C GLY A 375 -2.84 -11.17 17.51
N TYR A 376 -3.02 -12.28 16.83
CA TYR A 376 -1.94 -13.02 16.20
C TYR A 376 -1.94 -12.71 14.70
N ARG A 377 -0.84 -12.11 14.22
CA ARG A 377 -0.65 -11.84 12.79
C ARG A 377 -0.72 -13.10 11.95
N PHE A 378 -0.24 -14.23 12.46
CA PHE A 378 -0.25 -15.52 11.77
C PHE A 378 -0.82 -16.59 12.71
N PRO A 379 -1.47 -17.64 12.18
CA PRO A 379 -1.97 -18.71 13.02
C PRO A 379 -0.81 -19.44 13.71
N GLU A 380 -0.97 -19.75 15.00
CA GLU A 380 0.05 -20.54 15.71
C GLU A 380 0.25 -21.91 15.03
N PRO A 381 1.50 -22.38 14.86
CA PRO A 381 1.76 -23.70 14.25
C PRO A 381 1.04 -24.86 14.96
N GLY A 382 0.91 -24.77 16.29
CA GLY A 382 0.15 -25.71 17.11
C GLY A 382 -1.34 -25.79 16.77
N LEU A 383 -1.92 -24.72 16.23
CA LEU A 383 -3.30 -24.70 15.77
C LEU A 383 -3.47 -25.51 14.48
N LEU A 384 -2.52 -25.41 13.55
CA LEU A 384 -2.56 -26.14 12.28
C LEU A 384 -2.29 -27.64 12.46
N PHE A 385 -1.27 -28.00 13.24
CA PHE A 385 -0.77 -29.38 13.35
C PHE A 385 -1.16 -30.11 14.65
N GLY A 386 -1.87 -29.43 15.55
CA GLY A 386 -2.42 -30.02 16.78
C GLY A 386 -3.68 -30.89 16.64
N PRO A 387 -4.54 -30.74 15.60
CA PRO A 387 -5.71 -31.59 15.45
C PRO A 387 -5.36 -33.08 15.34
N LYS A 388 -5.97 -33.91 16.20
CA LYS A 388 -5.81 -35.37 16.17
C LYS A 388 -6.63 -36.05 15.06
N LEU A 389 -7.72 -35.41 14.62
CA LEU A 389 -8.57 -35.90 13.55
C LEU A 389 -7.96 -35.51 12.20
N LEU A 390 -7.64 -36.51 11.37
CA LEU A 390 -6.94 -36.32 10.08
C LEU A 390 -7.69 -35.38 9.14
N GLU A 391 -9.02 -35.49 9.06
CA GLU A 391 -9.83 -34.59 8.23
C GLU A 391 -9.75 -33.12 8.67
N ARG A 392 -9.59 -32.90 9.98
CA ARG A 392 -9.46 -31.55 10.55
C ARG A 392 -8.06 -31.00 10.31
N LEU A 393 -7.03 -31.83 10.48
CA LEU A 393 -5.65 -31.50 10.11
C LEU A 393 -5.56 -31.10 8.63
N GLN A 394 -6.10 -31.93 7.74
CA GLN A 394 -6.17 -31.67 6.30
C GLN A 394 -6.85 -30.32 6.01
N GLY A 395 -8.04 -30.10 6.60
CA GLY A 395 -8.80 -28.88 6.39
C GLY A 395 -8.06 -27.62 6.85
N TYR A 396 -7.38 -27.67 7.99
CA TYR A 396 -6.66 -26.53 8.56
C TYR A 396 -5.46 -26.15 7.68
N ILE A 397 -4.66 -27.14 7.25
CA ILE A 397 -3.50 -26.89 6.39
C ILE A 397 -3.96 -26.40 5.02
N ALA A 398 -4.97 -27.04 4.42
CA ALA A 398 -5.50 -26.63 3.11
C ALA A 398 -6.06 -25.19 3.14
N THR A 399 -6.82 -24.85 4.18
CA THR A 399 -7.39 -23.49 4.34
C THR A 399 -6.28 -22.47 4.48
N TRP A 400 -5.28 -22.74 5.34
CA TRP A 400 -4.13 -21.85 5.50
C TRP A 400 -3.37 -21.67 4.19
N LEU A 401 -2.96 -22.74 3.51
CA LEU A 401 -2.20 -22.64 2.27
C LEU A 401 -2.95 -21.89 1.17
N THR A 402 -4.28 -22.03 1.11
CA THR A 402 -5.12 -21.29 0.17
C THR A 402 -5.09 -19.78 0.45
N CYS A 403 -5.31 -19.36 1.70
CA CYS A 403 -5.37 -17.93 2.05
C CYS A 403 -3.99 -17.30 2.36
N ARG A 404 -2.94 -18.10 2.51
CA ARG A 404 -1.59 -17.68 2.89
C ARG A 404 -1.06 -16.50 2.05
N PRO A 405 -1.04 -16.53 0.70
CA PRO A 405 -0.52 -15.41 -0.10
C PRO A 405 -1.24 -14.09 0.17
N ILE A 406 -2.57 -14.09 0.13
CA ILE A 406 -3.35 -12.88 0.33
C ILE A 406 -3.21 -12.34 1.76
N TRP A 407 -3.12 -13.24 2.74
CA TRP A 407 -2.97 -12.85 4.14
C TRP A 407 -1.60 -12.24 4.44
N ILE A 408 -0.52 -12.83 3.91
CA ILE A 408 0.85 -12.27 4.04
C ILE A 408 0.90 -10.85 3.47
N VAL A 409 0.35 -10.65 2.27
CA VAL A 409 0.26 -9.31 1.66
C VAL A 409 -0.52 -8.35 2.55
N ARG A 410 -1.67 -8.77 3.08
CA ARG A 410 -2.48 -7.93 3.94
C ARG A 410 -1.72 -7.51 5.20
N VAL A 411 -1.07 -8.44 5.89
CA VAL A 411 -0.30 -8.14 7.11
C VAL A 411 0.84 -7.15 6.83
N ASP A 412 1.46 -7.24 5.66
CA ASP A 412 2.59 -6.39 5.30
C ASP A 412 2.15 -4.98 4.85
N HIS A 413 1.07 -4.87 4.08
CA HIS A 413 0.71 -3.64 3.36
C HIS A 413 -0.51 -2.92 3.88
N ASN A 414 -1.55 -3.67 4.21
CA ASN A 414 -2.81 -3.15 4.70
C ASN A 414 -3.19 -3.87 5.99
N PRO A 415 -2.34 -3.73 7.04
CA PRO A 415 -2.52 -4.46 8.27
C PRO A 415 -3.89 -4.12 8.88
N PRO A 416 -4.66 -5.12 9.33
CA PRO A 416 -5.92 -4.85 10.00
C PRO A 416 -5.67 -4.05 11.28
N HIS A 417 -6.65 -3.21 11.65
CA HIS A 417 -6.57 -2.41 12.88
C HIS A 417 -6.43 -3.28 14.15
N ASN A 418 -7.02 -4.48 14.14
CA ASN A 418 -6.86 -5.47 15.18
C ASN A 418 -6.56 -6.82 14.52
N TYR A 419 -5.53 -7.51 15.00
CA TYR A 419 -5.20 -8.83 14.50
C TYR A 419 -6.17 -9.90 15.03
N PRO A 420 -6.32 -11.02 14.30
CA PRO A 420 -7.23 -12.08 14.71
C PRO A 420 -6.86 -12.69 16.06
N SER A 421 -7.85 -12.93 16.91
CA SER A 421 -7.65 -13.70 18.14
C SER A 421 -7.38 -15.19 17.81
N PRO A 422 -6.78 -15.97 18.73
CA PRO A 422 -6.62 -17.42 18.55
C PRO A 422 -7.93 -18.14 18.24
N GLN A 423 -9.04 -17.69 18.84
CA GLN A 423 -10.36 -18.26 18.59
C GLN A 423 -10.85 -17.95 17.18
N LEU A 424 -10.64 -16.71 16.69
CA LEU A 424 -11.00 -16.34 15.34
C LEU A 424 -10.20 -17.14 14.31
N TRP A 425 -8.90 -17.34 14.53
CA TRP A 425 -8.08 -18.23 13.71
C TRP A 425 -8.60 -19.66 13.71
N HIS A 426 -8.92 -20.19 14.89
CA HIS A 426 -9.45 -21.54 15.04
C HIS A 426 -10.77 -21.73 14.29
N ASP A 427 -11.68 -20.77 14.42
CA ASP A 427 -13.00 -20.81 13.79
C ASP A 427 -12.92 -20.64 12.27
N PHE A 428 -12.01 -19.79 11.79
CA PHE A 428 -11.73 -19.60 10.37
C PHE A 428 -11.12 -20.86 9.74
N LEU A 429 -10.04 -21.40 10.30
CA LEU A 429 -9.39 -22.62 9.78
C LEU A 429 -10.29 -23.86 9.87
N GLY A 430 -11.21 -23.88 10.84
CA GLY A 430 -12.22 -24.93 10.99
C GLY A 430 -13.47 -24.78 10.13
N SER A 431 -13.64 -23.65 9.44
CA SER A 431 -14.79 -23.41 8.57
C SER A 431 -14.66 -24.18 7.25
N ARG A 432 -14.93 -25.49 7.28
CA ARG A 432 -15.13 -26.26 6.04
C ARG A 432 -16.44 -25.81 5.40
N ILE A 433 -16.39 -25.26 4.20
CA ILE A 433 -17.55 -25.24 3.30
C ILE A 433 -17.69 -26.68 2.79
N SER A 434 -18.48 -27.49 3.48
CA SER A 434 -18.93 -28.76 2.93
C SER A 434 -19.94 -28.47 1.84
N ALA A 435 -19.69 -28.95 0.62
CA ALA A 435 -20.65 -28.96 -0.49
C ALA A 435 -21.93 -29.78 -0.18
N GLN A 436 -22.04 -30.42 0.99
CA GLN A 436 -23.25 -31.11 1.43
C GLN A 436 -24.07 -30.23 2.38
N SER A 437 -24.71 -29.20 1.84
CA SER A 437 -25.82 -28.52 2.51
C SER A 437 -26.87 -28.06 1.51
N GLN A 438 -27.18 -28.90 0.52
CA GLN A 438 -28.46 -28.85 -0.18
C GLN A 438 -29.30 -30.05 0.24
N ALA A 439 -29.77 -30.04 1.48
CA ALA A 439 -30.98 -30.79 1.83
C ALA A 439 -32.12 -29.78 1.90
N ALA A 440 -33.10 -29.95 1.01
CA ALA A 440 -34.27 -29.09 0.87
C ALA A 440 -34.94 -28.83 2.23
N ALA A 441 -35.18 -27.56 2.54
CA ALA A 441 -35.90 -27.16 3.74
C ALA A 441 -37.33 -27.73 3.72
N PRO A 442 -37.81 -28.36 4.81
CA PRO A 442 -39.23 -28.66 4.95
C PRO A 442 -39.99 -27.35 5.13
N LYS A 443 -40.99 -27.12 4.28
CA LYS A 443 -41.85 -25.94 4.34
C LYS A 443 -42.63 -25.91 5.67
N GLY A 444 -42.44 -24.81 6.42
CA GLY A 444 -43.44 -24.30 7.36
C GLY A 444 -43.00 -24.23 8.82
N LYS A 445 -42.50 -23.06 9.25
CA LYS A 445 -42.88 -22.34 10.49
C LYS A 445 -42.16 -20.98 10.57
N ALA A 446 -42.75 -20.06 11.33
CA ALA A 446 -42.47 -18.61 11.45
C ALA A 446 -41.04 -18.27 11.95
N PRO A 447 -40.57 -17.00 11.85
CA PRO A 447 -39.15 -16.67 11.87
C PRO A 447 -38.60 -16.65 13.30
N GLU A 448 -38.01 -17.76 13.74
CA GLU A 448 -37.01 -17.75 14.79
C GLU A 448 -35.66 -17.27 14.22
N LYS A 449 -34.86 -16.58 15.05
CA LYS A 449 -33.54 -15.99 14.73
C LYS A 449 -32.82 -16.78 13.64
N LYS A 450 -32.64 -16.15 12.47
CA LYS A 450 -31.99 -16.74 11.29
C LYS A 450 -30.61 -17.28 11.71
N VAL A 451 -30.50 -18.59 11.91
CA VAL A 451 -29.23 -19.25 12.20
C VAL A 451 -28.42 -19.15 10.91
N LEU A 452 -27.35 -18.37 10.95
CA LEU A 452 -26.45 -18.21 9.81
C LEU A 452 -25.92 -19.59 9.41
N THR A 453 -25.98 -19.89 8.13
CA THR A 453 -25.34 -21.08 7.57
C THR A 453 -23.83 -21.04 7.80
N VAL A 454 -23.18 -22.20 7.81
CA VAL A 454 -21.71 -22.29 7.96
C VAL A 454 -21.00 -21.45 6.89
N ALA A 455 -21.54 -21.43 5.68
CA ALA A 455 -21.06 -20.61 4.57
C ALA A 455 -21.24 -19.10 4.83
N GLU A 456 -22.39 -18.64 5.34
CA GLU A 456 -22.60 -17.23 5.72
C GLU A 456 -21.68 -16.81 6.86
N LYS A 457 -21.41 -17.71 7.82
CA LYS A 457 -20.49 -17.45 8.94
C LYS A 457 -19.03 -17.38 8.47
N CYS A 458 -18.62 -18.27 7.57
CA CYS A 458 -17.31 -18.23 6.91
C CYS A 458 -17.16 -16.95 6.07
N LYS A 459 -18.18 -16.58 5.29
CA LYS A 459 -18.22 -15.35 4.51
C LYS A 459 -18.11 -14.11 5.40
N GLY A 460 -18.76 -14.12 6.56
CA GLY A 460 -18.61 -13.08 7.59
C GLY A 460 -17.18 -12.99 8.13
N MET A 461 -16.58 -14.14 8.52
CA MET A 461 -15.18 -14.18 8.97
C MET A 461 -14.20 -13.73 7.87
N MET A 462 -14.46 -14.07 6.61
CA MET A 462 -13.67 -13.59 5.48
C MET A 462 -13.83 -12.08 5.26
N LYS A 463 -15.02 -11.50 5.45
CA LYS A 463 -15.20 -10.05 5.40
C LYS A 463 -14.44 -9.37 6.53
N ASP A 464 -14.53 -9.92 7.73
CA ASP A 464 -13.80 -9.40 8.90
C ASP A 464 -12.28 -9.48 8.68
N LEU A 465 -11.79 -10.57 8.08
CA LEU A 465 -10.37 -10.82 7.86
C LEU A 465 -9.80 -10.15 6.60
N PHE A 466 -10.54 -10.09 5.49
CA PHE A 466 -10.06 -9.69 4.17
C PHE A 466 -10.77 -8.45 3.60
N GLY A 467 -11.82 -7.94 4.24
CA GLY A 467 -12.61 -6.80 3.76
C GLY A 467 -13.64 -7.19 2.71
N ASP A 468 -14.56 -6.27 2.40
CA ASP A 468 -15.70 -6.53 1.52
C ASP A 468 -15.31 -6.84 0.07
N ASP A 469 -14.33 -6.12 -0.50
CA ASP A 469 -13.89 -6.24 -1.89
C ASP A 469 -13.41 -7.65 -2.28
N MET A 470 -12.86 -8.39 -1.32
CA MET A 470 -12.34 -9.73 -1.56
C MET A 470 -13.45 -10.75 -1.71
N VAL A 471 -14.55 -10.58 -1.00
CA VAL A 471 -15.50 -11.65 -0.71
C VAL A 471 -16.53 -11.92 -1.82
N ASP A 472 -16.71 -10.97 -2.74
CA ASP A 472 -17.75 -11.04 -3.77
C ASP A 472 -17.32 -11.75 -5.07
N SER A 473 -16.07 -12.21 -5.17
CA SER A 473 -15.52 -12.87 -6.37
C SER A 473 -15.52 -14.42 -6.32
N HIS A 474 -16.20 -15.05 -5.36
CA HIS A 474 -15.87 -16.43 -4.98
C HIS A 474 -16.96 -17.49 -5.22
N GLY A 475 -16.56 -18.57 -5.91
CA GLY A 475 -17.24 -19.87 -5.95
C GLY A 475 -16.82 -20.78 -4.77
N ASP A 476 -17.03 -22.09 -4.89
CA ASP A 476 -16.78 -23.10 -3.83
C ASP A 476 -15.29 -23.14 -3.42
N LEU A 477 -14.91 -22.26 -2.48
CA LEU A 477 -13.54 -21.82 -2.16
C LEU A 477 -12.61 -22.92 -1.63
N PHE A 478 -13.14 -24.06 -1.18
CA PHE A 478 -12.41 -25.04 -0.39
C PHE A 478 -12.82 -26.46 -0.73
N ALA A 479 -12.84 -26.79 -2.02
CA ALA A 479 -13.07 -28.17 -2.44
C ALA A 479 -12.06 -29.09 -1.72
N PRO A 480 -12.52 -30.16 -1.03
CA PRO A 480 -11.64 -31.12 -0.35
C PRO A 480 -10.75 -31.90 -1.34
N GLU A 481 -11.05 -31.78 -2.62
CA GLU A 481 -10.33 -32.33 -3.75
C GLU A 481 -9.69 -31.17 -4.53
N GLY A 482 -8.38 -31.24 -4.78
CA GLY A 482 -7.66 -30.17 -5.46
C GLY A 482 -6.16 -30.18 -5.18
N MET A 483 -5.49 -29.15 -5.70
CA MET A 483 -4.07 -28.85 -5.46
C MET A 483 -4.00 -27.50 -4.76
N VAL A 484 -3.12 -27.37 -3.77
CA VAL A 484 -2.72 -26.08 -3.17
C VAL A 484 -1.24 -25.84 -3.46
N GLU A 485 -0.80 -24.60 -3.38
CA GLU A 485 0.59 -24.23 -3.65
C GLU A 485 1.33 -23.89 -2.34
N PHE A 486 2.57 -24.34 -2.22
CA PHE A 486 3.48 -23.91 -1.17
C PHE A 486 4.90 -23.74 -1.71
N CYS A 487 5.36 -22.49 -1.79
CA CYS A 487 6.69 -22.10 -2.25
C CYS A 487 7.05 -22.67 -3.63
N GLY A 488 6.10 -22.61 -4.57
CA GLY A 488 6.22 -23.10 -5.93
C GLY A 488 5.96 -24.61 -6.11
N GLU A 489 5.74 -25.35 -5.02
CA GLU A 489 5.40 -26.77 -5.07
C GLU A 489 3.87 -26.96 -5.05
N GLN A 490 3.32 -27.73 -6.00
CA GLN A 490 1.92 -28.14 -5.99
C GLN A 490 1.71 -29.32 -5.05
N VAL A 491 0.86 -29.15 -4.05
CA VAL A 491 0.55 -30.13 -3.01
C VAL A 491 -0.89 -30.60 -3.17
N PRO A 492 -1.14 -31.90 -3.40
CA PRO A 492 -2.49 -32.46 -3.41
C PRO A 492 -3.15 -32.31 -2.04
N VAL A 493 -4.37 -31.76 -1.99
CA VAL A 493 -5.11 -31.55 -0.73
C VAL A 493 -5.34 -32.86 0.03
N ALA A 494 -5.54 -33.96 -0.70
CA ALA A 494 -5.67 -35.30 -0.10
C ALA A 494 -4.42 -35.75 0.67
N SER A 495 -3.22 -35.31 0.25
CA SER A 495 -1.97 -35.67 0.96
C SER A 495 -1.84 -34.98 2.31
N LEU A 496 -2.59 -33.89 2.55
CA LEU A 496 -2.51 -33.11 3.79
C LEU A 496 -3.19 -33.76 5.00
N ALA A 497 -3.93 -34.86 4.79
CA ALA A 497 -4.38 -35.72 5.89
C ALA A 497 -3.19 -36.42 6.57
N HIS A 498 -2.12 -36.70 5.81
CA HIS A 498 -0.86 -37.26 6.28
C HIS A 498 0.30 -36.49 5.64
N PRO A 499 0.51 -35.22 6.04
CA PRO A 499 1.42 -34.34 5.33
C PRO A 499 2.85 -34.91 5.37
N PRO A 500 3.61 -34.88 4.26
CA PRO A 500 5.03 -35.22 4.27
C PRO A 500 5.75 -34.44 5.37
N GLN A 501 6.57 -35.12 6.17
CA GLN A 501 7.20 -34.51 7.35
C GLN A 501 7.97 -33.24 7.00
N LEU A 502 8.73 -33.25 5.90
CA LEU A 502 9.49 -32.09 5.44
C LEU A 502 8.58 -30.90 5.06
N LEU A 503 7.44 -31.16 4.41
CA LEU A 503 6.48 -30.11 4.07
C LEU A 503 5.90 -29.48 5.34
N ALA A 504 5.47 -30.31 6.29
CA ALA A 504 4.95 -29.83 7.56
C ALA A 504 6.00 -28.99 8.33
N GLN A 505 7.25 -29.44 8.35
CA GLN A 505 8.37 -28.71 8.97
C GLN A 505 8.66 -27.37 8.28
N LYS A 506 8.59 -27.30 6.94
CA LYS A 506 8.73 -26.04 6.20
C LYS A 506 7.60 -25.06 6.55
N ILE A 507 6.35 -25.54 6.61
CA ILE A 507 5.18 -24.71 6.96
C ILE A 507 5.29 -24.20 8.40
N THR A 508 5.64 -25.06 9.36
CA THR A 508 5.78 -24.64 10.76
C THR A 508 6.94 -23.66 10.94
N TRP A 509 8.07 -23.90 10.28
CA TRP A 509 9.21 -22.97 10.29
C TRP A 509 8.83 -21.59 9.77
N GLU A 510 8.16 -21.52 8.62
CA GLU A 510 7.74 -20.24 8.06
C GLU A 510 6.79 -19.48 9.00
N LEU A 511 5.81 -20.15 9.58
CA LEU A 511 4.88 -19.52 10.51
C LEU A 511 5.58 -18.97 11.75
N PHE A 512 6.56 -19.70 12.31
CA PHE A 512 7.38 -19.19 13.42
C PHE A 512 8.22 -18.00 13.01
N GLU A 513 8.87 -18.06 11.85
CA GLU A 513 9.76 -17.03 11.36
C GLU A 513 8.99 -15.74 11.00
N LEU A 514 7.83 -15.86 10.33
CA LEU A 514 6.93 -14.73 10.09
C LEU A 514 6.42 -14.13 11.40
N GLY A 515 5.98 -14.97 12.35
CA GLY A 515 5.57 -14.51 13.68
C GLY A 515 6.67 -13.71 14.36
N PHE A 516 7.88 -14.27 14.43
CA PHE A 516 9.04 -13.63 15.05
C PHE A 516 9.42 -12.30 14.37
N ARG A 517 9.49 -12.25 13.04
CA ARG A 517 9.85 -11.04 12.28
C ARG A 517 8.94 -9.86 12.61
N TYR A 518 7.63 -10.09 12.61
CA TYR A 518 6.68 -9.03 12.89
C TYR A 518 6.54 -8.71 14.38
N GLU A 519 6.66 -9.69 15.27
CA GLU A 519 6.71 -9.45 16.72
C GLU A 519 7.94 -8.61 17.10
N LEU A 520 9.10 -8.89 16.49
CA LEU A 520 10.32 -8.10 16.64
C LEU A 520 10.11 -6.67 16.14
N ARG A 521 9.45 -6.49 14.99
CA ARG A 521 9.10 -5.16 14.46
C ARG A 521 8.19 -4.40 15.43
N ASP A 522 7.13 -5.05 15.93
CA ASP A 522 6.18 -4.44 16.87
C ASP A 522 6.86 -4.07 18.19
N LEU A 523 7.76 -4.92 18.68
CA LEU A 523 8.58 -4.66 19.85
C LEU A 523 9.55 -3.48 19.63
N ASP A 524 10.24 -3.46 18.49
CA ASP A 524 11.16 -2.38 18.13
C ASP A 524 10.44 -1.04 17.99
N HIS A 525 9.28 -1.04 17.33
CA HIS A 525 8.42 0.14 17.21
C HIS A 525 7.92 0.63 18.58
N HIS A 526 7.64 -0.29 19.51
CA HIS A 526 7.25 0.06 20.87
C HIS A 526 8.41 0.66 21.68
N LEU A 527 9.59 0.08 21.62
CA LEU A 527 10.76 0.47 22.42
C LEU A 527 11.47 1.72 21.86
N ALA A 528 11.48 1.89 20.54
CA ALA A 528 12.22 2.94 19.84
C ALA A 528 11.32 3.98 19.15
N LYS A 529 10.19 4.35 19.78
CA LYS A 529 9.21 5.30 19.20
C LYS A 529 9.81 6.59 18.67
N GLY A 530 10.79 7.16 19.37
CA GLY A 530 11.49 8.37 18.92
C GLY A 530 12.24 8.16 17.61
N CYS A 531 13.00 7.07 17.51
CA CYS A 531 13.74 6.74 16.29
C CYS A 531 12.80 6.42 15.11
N TRP A 532 11.65 5.81 15.36
CA TRP A 532 10.63 5.57 14.34
C TRP A 532 9.94 6.86 13.87
N ALA A 533 9.78 7.84 14.76
CA ALA A 533 9.25 9.16 14.38
C ALA A 533 10.25 9.98 13.56
N GLU A 534 11.56 9.81 13.81
CA GLU A 534 12.63 10.52 13.11
C GLU A 534 12.97 9.90 11.74
N ASP A 535 13.17 8.58 11.68
CA ASP A 535 13.59 7.87 10.47
C ASP A 535 12.93 6.48 10.38
N PRO A 536 11.62 6.41 10.07
CA PRO A 536 10.90 5.14 9.98
C PRO A 536 11.50 4.21 8.92
N VAL A 537 12.01 4.76 7.82
CA VAL A 537 12.60 3.98 6.72
C VAL A 537 13.93 3.36 7.13
N GLY A 538 14.81 4.13 7.79
CA GLY A 538 16.06 3.60 8.32
C GLY A 538 15.84 2.56 9.42
N ARG A 539 14.80 2.72 10.25
CA ARG A 539 14.42 1.70 11.26
C ARG A 539 13.95 0.40 10.61
N GLU A 540 13.09 0.48 9.60
CA GLU A 540 12.64 -0.70 8.86
C GLU A 540 13.80 -1.41 8.16
N GLN A 541 14.77 -0.66 7.63
CA GLN A 541 16.00 -1.24 7.06
C GLN A 541 16.86 -1.96 8.10
N LEU A 542 17.02 -1.40 9.30
CA LEU A 542 17.76 -2.05 10.37
C LEU A 542 17.12 -3.40 10.70
N LEU A 543 15.79 -3.46 10.77
CA LEU A 543 15.07 -4.72 10.97
C LEU A 543 15.26 -5.68 9.80
N HIS A 544 15.15 -5.21 8.56
CA HIS A 544 15.38 -6.04 7.38
C HIS A 544 16.81 -6.60 7.34
N ALA A 545 17.80 -5.86 7.83
CA ALA A 545 19.21 -6.27 7.84
C ALA A 545 19.52 -7.36 8.89
N ILE A 546 18.62 -7.61 9.85
CA ILE A 546 18.75 -8.72 10.83
C ILE A 546 18.59 -10.07 10.12
N PHE A 547 17.73 -10.11 9.10
CA PHE A 547 17.35 -11.33 8.42
C PHE A 547 18.14 -11.49 7.12
N PRO A 548 18.61 -12.71 6.79
CA PRO A 548 19.24 -12.97 5.51
C PRO A 548 18.22 -12.84 4.37
N GLY A 549 18.71 -12.48 3.18
CA GLY A 549 17.90 -12.36 1.96
C GLY A 549 17.61 -10.93 1.52
N GLU A 550 16.82 -10.80 0.45
CA GLU A 550 16.37 -9.52 -0.11
C GLU A 550 14.88 -9.22 0.12
N ALA A 551 14.11 -10.21 0.60
CA ALA A 551 12.64 -10.10 0.72
C ALA A 551 12.14 -9.34 1.97
N GLY A 552 13.03 -8.93 2.88
CA GLY A 552 12.66 -8.13 4.06
C GLY A 552 11.91 -8.95 5.11
N LEU A 553 10.78 -8.44 5.62
CA LEU A 553 9.96 -9.17 6.61
C LEU A 553 9.19 -10.35 6.00
N VAL A 554 8.90 -10.29 4.70
CA VAL A 554 8.19 -11.33 3.96
C VAL A 554 9.21 -12.30 3.36
N MET A 555 8.99 -13.61 3.47
CA MET A 555 9.94 -14.64 2.99
C MET A 555 9.50 -15.37 1.72
N TRP A 556 8.53 -14.82 0.99
CA TRP A 556 7.84 -15.56 -0.06
C TRP A 556 8.75 -16.19 -1.12
N SER A 557 9.80 -15.49 -1.53
CA SER A 557 10.73 -15.90 -2.58
C SER A 557 12.11 -16.33 -2.07
N GLU A 558 12.28 -16.47 -0.75
CA GLU A 558 13.56 -16.87 -0.16
C GLU A 558 13.66 -18.39 -0.08
N PRO A 559 14.82 -18.99 -0.39
CA PRO A 559 15.00 -20.43 -0.25
C PRO A 559 14.92 -20.85 1.22
N PHE A 560 14.34 -22.01 1.47
CA PHE A 560 14.40 -22.62 2.81
C PHE A 560 15.85 -22.97 3.16
N PRO A 561 16.25 -22.81 4.43
CA PRO A 561 17.56 -23.24 4.88
C PRO A 561 17.74 -24.75 4.63
N MET A 562 18.84 -25.13 3.99
CA MET A 562 19.13 -26.54 3.66
C MET A 562 19.77 -27.32 4.82
N THR A 563 20.19 -26.65 5.89
CA THR A 563 20.80 -27.29 7.07
C THR A 563 20.12 -26.80 8.36
N ILE A 564 19.64 -27.75 9.18
CA ILE A 564 19.18 -27.48 10.54
C ILE A 564 20.41 -27.37 11.44
N THR A 565 21.02 -26.19 11.51
CA THR A 565 21.99 -25.87 12.56
C THR A 565 21.23 -25.22 13.72
N GLY A 566 21.38 -25.77 14.92
CA GLY A 566 20.54 -25.49 16.10
C GLY A 566 20.58 -24.08 16.69
N CYS A 567 20.91 -23.05 15.89
CA CYS A 567 20.86 -21.62 16.26
C CYS A 567 20.12 -20.74 15.23
N GLY A 568 19.58 -21.31 14.15
CA GLY A 568 19.08 -20.50 13.03
C GLY A 568 20.16 -20.13 12.01
N ILE A 569 19.66 -19.61 10.90
CA ILE A 569 20.13 -19.60 9.51
C ILE A 569 21.64 -19.38 9.28
N THR A 570 22.25 -20.28 8.50
CA THR A 570 23.35 -19.94 7.59
C THR A 570 22.91 -20.20 6.15
N PRO A 571 23.22 -19.30 5.19
CA PRO A 571 22.90 -19.48 3.78
C PRO A 571 23.58 -20.70 3.15
#